data_AF-A0A520C0A1-F1
#
_entry.id   AF-A0A520C0A1-F1
#
_cell.length_a   1.000
_cell.length_b   1.000
_cell.length_c   1.000
_cell.angle_alpha   90.00
_cell.angle_beta   90.00
_cell.angle_gamma   90.00
#
_symmetry.space_group_name_H-M   'P 1'
#
loop_
_entity.id
_entity.type
_entity.pdbx_description
1 polymer ?
#
loop_
_entity_poly.entity_id
_entity_poly.type
_entity_poly.pdbx_seq_one_letter_code
_entity_poly.pdbx_strand_id
1 'polypeptide(L)' 'MKTHQIEIQKFKAAAANQHGQVLFKVDATITPKTPLEGIEPSSILLMTEQNARVLMALLKSQLTELDSKKPKSRHGRHG' A
#
# COMPACT_ATOMS: atom_id res chain seq x y z
N MET A 1 13.82 12.55 9.83
CA MET A 1 13.37 11.93 8.56
C MET A 1 12.92 13.02 7.59
N LYS A 2 13.09 12.85 6.27
CA LYS A 2 12.47 13.75 5.28
C LYS A 2 10.97 13.43 5.20
N THR A 3 10.11 14.43 5.32
CA THR A 3 8.65 14.26 5.26
C THR A 3 8.08 14.88 3.98
N HIS A 4 6.98 14.32 3.50
CA HIS A 4 6.33 14.76 2.27
C HIS A 4 4.82 14.83 2.45
N GLN A 5 4.19 15.72 1.70
CA GLN A 5 2.77 15.62 1.39
C GLN A 5 2.64 14.92 0.03
N ILE A 6 1.89 13.83 0.02
CA ILE A 6 1.69 12.98 -1.16
C ILE A 6 0.20 13.02 -1.48
N GLU A 7 -0.17 13.54 -2.64
CA GLU A 7 -1.55 13.60 -3.10
C GLU A 7 -1.76 12.67 -4.30
N ILE A 8 -2.61 11.66 -4.14
CA ILE A 8 -2.87 10.66 -5.17
C ILE A 8 -3.92 11.17 -6.16
N GLN A 9 -3.51 11.27 -7.43
CA GLN A 9 -4.43 11.54 -8.53
C GLN A 9 -5.04 10.26 -9.08
N LYS A 10 -4.25 9.20 -9.25
CA LYS A 10 -4.71 7.94 -9.86
C LYS A 10 -3.84 6.74 -9.50
N PHE A 11 -4.47 5.59 -9.28
CA PHE A 11 -3.79 4.29 -9.28
C PHE A 11 -3.74 3.70 -10.69
N LYS A 12 -2.54 3.33 -11.15
CA LYS A 12 -2.30 2.79 -12.50
C LYS A 12 -2.13 1.27 -12.50
N ALA A 13 -1.42 0.74 -11.51
CA ALA A 13 -1.19 -0.69 -11.37
C ALA A 13 -0.90 -1.04 -9.91
N ALA A 14 -1.21 -2.27 -9.54
CA ALA A 14 -0.79 -2.88 -8.28
C ALA A 14 -0.16 -4.24 -8.59
N ALA A 15 0.91 -4.58 -7.88
CA ALA A 15 1.57 -5.87 -8.03
C ALA A 15 2.14 -6.34 -6.69
N ALA A 16 1.87 -7.59 -6.32
CA ALA A 16 2.51 -8.28 -5.22
C ALA A 16 3.85 -8.86 -5.68
N ASN A 17 4.92 -8.64 -4.92
CA ASN A 17 6.21 -9.25 -5.20
C ASN A 17 6.47 -10.49 -4.32
N GLN A 18 7.54 -11.23 -4.63
CA GLN A 18 7.91 -12.46 -3.91
C GLN A 18 8.39 -12.20 -2.47
N HIS A 19 8.63 -10.95 -2.09
CA HIS A 19 9.07 -10.56 -0.75
C HIS A 19 7.91 -10.13 0.16
N GLY A 20 6.66 -10.42 -0.23
CA GLY A 20 5.48 -10.08 0.57
C GLY A 20 5.13 -8.59 0.56
N GLN A 21 5.66 -7.83 -0.40
CA GLN A 21 5.36 -6.41 -0.57
C GLN A 21 4.31 -6.22 -1.65
N VAL A 22 3.51 -5.17 -1.52
CA VAL A 22 2.60 -4.69 -2.56
C VAL A 22 3.14 -3.38 -3.11
N LEU A 23 3.36 -3.34 -4.42
CA LEU A 23 3.82 -2.16 -5.14
C LEU A 23 2.64 -1.50 -5.85
N PHE A 24 2.52 -0.18 -5.70
CA PHE A 24 1.55 0.63 -6.43
C PHE A 24 2.27 1.56 -7.41
N LYS A 25 1.85 1.55 -8.67
CA LYS A 25 2.18 2.61 -9.63
C LYS A 25 1.06 3.64 -9.55
N VAL A 26 1.42 4.89 -9.26
CA VAL A 26 0.45 5.98 -9.07
C VAL A 26 0.89 7.22 -9.82
N ASP A 27 -0.08 8.03 -10.21
CA ASP A 27 0.13 9.45 -10.47
C ASP A 27 -0.11 10.20 -9.16
N ALA A 28 0.88 10.99 -8.74
CA ALA A 28 0.83 11.73 -7.49
C ALA A 28 1.61 13.04 -7.56
N THR A 29 1.13 14.05 -6.83
CA THR A 29 1.92 15.24 -6.49
C THR A 29 2.67 14.96 -5.19
N ILE A 30 3.98 15.21 -5.18
CA ILE A 30 4.83 15.03 -4.01
C ILE A 30 5.47 16.39 -3.67
N THR A 31 5.15 16.91 -2.50
CA THR A 31 5.68 18.18 -2.02
C THR A 31 6.47 17.94 -0.74
N PRO A 32 7.72 18.44 -0.63
CA PRO A 32 8.46 18.40 0.64
C PRO A 32 7.66 19.09 1.75
N LYS A 33 7.62 18.48 2.94
CA LYS A 33 7.01 19.06 4.13
C LYS A 33 8.11 19.37 5.13
N THR A 34 8.14 20.59 5.65
CA THR A 34 9.06 20.93 6.74
C THR A 34 8.49 20.36 8.05
N PRO A 35 9.24 19.52 8.79
CA PRO A 35 8.81 19.08 10.12
C PRO A 35 8.62 20.28 11.04
N LEU A 36 7.54 20.27 11.82
CA LEU A 36 7.29 21.27 12.86
C LEU A 36 7.98 20.83 14.16
N GLU A 37 8.58 21.78 14.87
CA GLU A 37 9.20 21.49 16.17
C GLU A 37 8.16 21.02 17.19
N GLY A 38 8.54 20.05 18.02
CA GLY A 38 7.65 19.47 19.04
C GLY A 38 6.56 18.53 18.50
N ILE A 39 6.48 18.31 17.18
CA ILE A 39 5.53 17.41 16.56
C ILE A 39 6.28 16.25 15.90
N GLU A 40 5.77 15.03 16.07
CA GLU A 40 6.35 13.85 15.43
C GLU A 40 6.35 14.01 13.88
N PRO A 41 7.52 13.94 13.21
CA PRO A 41 7.60 14.11 11.78
C PRO A 41 6.88 12.99 11.02
N SER A 42 5.83 13.34 10.29
CA SER A 42 5.07 12.40 9.46
C SER A 42 4.92 12.89 8.02
N SER A 43 4.95 11.93 7.08
CA SER A 43 4.46 12.16 5.71
C SER A 43 2.95 11.95 5.67
N ILE A 44 2.26 12.74 4.86
CA ILE A 44 0.80 12.69 4.73
C ILE A 44 0.45 12.11 3.37
N LEU A 45 -0.45 11.13 3.34
CA LEU A 45 -1.05 10.59 2.13
C LEU A 45 -2.49 11.08 2.02
N LEU A 46 -2.75 11.92 1.01
CA LEU A 46 -4.06 12.47 0.70
C LEU A 46 -4.60 11.83 -0.58
N MET A 47 -5.89 11.51 -0.61
CA MET A 47 -6.57 11.04 -1.80
C MET A 47 -8.08 11.30 -1.69
N THR A 48 -8.76 11.34 -2.84
CA THR A 48 -10.23 11.41 -2.89
C THR A 48 -10.85 10.12 -2.36
N GLU A 49 -12.13 10.17 -1.94
CA GLU A 49 -12.89 8.98 -1.56
C GLU A 49 -12.88 7.91 -2.67
N GLN A 50 -13.03 8.34 -3.93
CA GLN A 50 -12.97 7.45 -5.08
C GLN A 50 -11.63 6.70 -5.15
N ASN A 51 -10.52 7.41 -5.00
CA ASN A 51 -9.19 6.79 -5.00
C ASN A 51 -9.00 5.87 -3.79
N ALA A 52 -9.57 6.20 -2.63
CA ALA A 52 -9.55 5.32 -1.45
C ALA A 52 -10.30 4.00 -1.70
N ARG A 53 -11.46 4.04 -2.38
CA ARG A 53 -12.20 2.82 -2.78
C ARG A 53 -11.40 1.97 -3.77
N VAL A 54 -10.72 2.60 -4.73
CA VAL A 54 -9.83 1.91 -5.67
C VAL A 54 -8.66 1.25 -4.92
N LEU A 55 -8.02 1.96 -3.99
CA LEU A 55 -6.95 1.41 -3.15
C LEU A 55 -7.43 0.17 -2.40
N MET A 56 -8.61 0.22 -1.78
CA MET A 56 -9.19 -0.92 -1.06
C MET A 56 -9.38 -2.14 -1.96
N ALA A 57 -9.92 -1.95 -3.17
CA ALA A 57 -10.12 -3.04 -4.12
C ALA A 57 -8.79 -3.67 -4.57
N LEU A 58 -7.81 -2.82 -4.90
CA LEU A 58 -6.48 -3.28 -5.29
C LEU A 58 -5.79 -4.02 -4.14
N LEU A 59 -5.81 -3.48 -2.92
CA LEU A 59 -5.24 -4.13 -1.74
C LEU A 59 -5.83 -5.52 -1.51
N LYS A 60 -7.15 -5.66 -1.54
CA LYS A 60 -7.80 -6.97 -1.38
C LYS A 60 -7.32 -7.99 -2.41
N SER A 61 -7.21 -7.57 -3.68
CA SER A 61 -6.71 -8.42 -4.75
C SER A 61 -5.26 -8.87 -4.49
N GLN A 62 -4.37 -7.93 -4.15
CA GLN A 62 -2.95 -8.23 -3.96
C GLN A 62 -2.68 -9.08 -2.71
N LEU A 63 -3.42 -8.83 -1.60
CA LEU A 63 -3.32 -9.63 -0.39
C LEU A 63 -3.79 -11.06 -0.63
N THR A 64 -4.89 -11.24 -1.38
CA THR A 64 -5.38 -12.57 -1.77
C THR A 64 -4.33 -13.34 -2.58
N GLU A 65 -3.64 -12.67 -3.51
CA GLU A 65 -2.56 -13.28 -4.27
C GLU A 65 -1.38 -13.70 -3.37
N LEU A 66 -0.95 -12.83 -2.45
CA LEU A 66 0.10 -13.15 -1.49
C LEU A 66 -0.26 -14.33 -0.59
N ASP A 67 -1.49 -14.38 -0.10
CA ASP A 67 -1.96 -15.47 0.75
C ASP A 67 -2.07 -16.80 -0.01
N SER A 68 -2.42 -16.76 -1.30
CA SER A 68 -2.45 -17.97 -2.14
C SER A 68 -1.08 -18.62 -2.32
N LYS A 69 0.00 -17.83 -2.23
CA LYS A 69 1.39 -18.28 -2.38
C LYS A 69 2.00 -18.84 -1.09
N LYS A 70 1.36 -18.63 0.07
CA LYS A 70 1.80 -19.26 1.32
C LYS A 70 1.58 -20.78 1.21
N PRO A 71 2.55 -21.61 1.61
CA PRO A 71 2.36 -23.06 1.63
C PRO A 71 1.13 -23.39 2.47
N LYS A 72 0.07 -23.93 1.84
CA LYS A 72 -1.08 -24.43 2.58
C LYS A 72 -0.56 -25.58 3.46
N SER A 73 -0.54 -25.39 4.77
CA SER A 73 -0.21 -26.46 5.72
C SER A 73 -1.07 -27.69 5.40
N ARG A 74 -0.45 -28.73 4.85
CA ARG A 74 -1.04 -30.07 4.71
C ARG A 74 -0.44 -30.93 5.83
N HIS A 75 -0.91 -30.72 7.06
CA HIS A 75 -0.60 -31.53 8.24
C HIS A 75 -1.79 -31.42 9.20
N GLY A 76 -2.54 -32.46 9.58
CA GLY A 76 -2.43 -33.88 9.28
C GLY A 76 -3.78 -34.45 8.89
N ARG A 77 -3.79 -35.23 7.82
CA ARG A 77 -4.75 -36.32 7.62
C ARG A 77 -3.94 -37.58 7.90
N HIS A 78 -3.87 -37.96 9.16
CA HIS A 78 -3.46 -39.30 9.54
C HIS A 78 -4.73 -40.13 9.76
N GLY A 79 -4.77 -41.28 9.08
CA GLY A 79 -5.51 -42.50 9.41
C GLY A 79 -6.93 -42.33 9.88
#